data_AF-A0A0R0KHE6-F1
#
_entry.id   AF-A0A0R0KHE6-F1
#
_cell.length_a   1.000
_cell.length_b   1.000
_cell.length_c   1.000
_cell.angle_alpha   90.00
_cell.angle_beta   90.00
_cell.angle_gamma   90.00
#
_symmetry.space_group_name_H-M   'P 1'
#
loop_
_entity.id
_entity.type
_entity.pdbx_description
1 polymer ?
#
loop_
_entity_poly.entity_id
_entity_poly.type
_entity_poly.pdbx_seq_one_letter_code
_entity_poly.pdbx_strand_id
1 'polypeptide(L)'
;MIFPLLLVLPHTQSLNLKALGLVNKINWPLYQNIVVSSFGEGTLIPGSLSSINLKTIDNMAKNFMVHPKEHIAWFVESCSDLELSKTLFFFVLLQSLLIKPKDEDIYTLFECVFPILKAEWETSMTAGDASLDEFKPEVLDWDCSAFFNELLYVKLRHLNVKVMICIFWRLAQLISVLPSDILLRDDDKWVNKIRDLFVFFASSKLKHTFLEHLHYLAAQCKISPPRLLSKFFTDEGVTAAVQVESLQCYAFLCSLSQDKWKIELLAEFPSVLVPFASDNQV
;
A
#
# COMPACT_ATOMS: atom_id res chain seq x y z
N MET A 1 -15.56 -21.16 -3.18
CA MET A 1 -15.12 -20.06 -2.32
C MET A 1 -15.99 -18.83 -2.59
N ILE A 2 -16.59 -18.23 -1.57
CA ILE A 2 -17.57 -17.13 -1.75
C ILE A 2 -16.92 -15.75 -1.87
N PHE A 3 -15.69 -15.61 -1.38
CA PHE A 3 -14.99 -14.34 -1.22
C PHE A 3 -15.00 -13.42 -2.45
N PRO A 4 -14.52 -13.84 -3.64
CA PRO A 4 -14.52 -12.94 -4.81
C PRO A 4 -15.93 -12.53 -5.25
N LEU A 5 -16.97 -13.28 -4.88
CA LEU A 5 -18.36 -12.95 -5.20
C LEU A 5 -18.94 -11.85 -4.29
N LEU A 6 -18.23 -11.45 -3.24
CA LEU A 6 -18.66 -10.35 -2.36
C LEU A 6 -18.43 -8.98 -3.01
N LEU A 7 -17.58 -8.88 -4.05
CA LEU A 7 -17.47 -7.69 -4.87
C LEU A 7 -18.52 -7.73 -5.99
N VAL A 8 -19.50 -6.84 -5.93
CA VAL A 8 -20.61 -6.79 -6.89
C VAL A 8 -20.14 -6.16 -8.20
N LEU A 9 -20.24 -6.93 -9.29
CA LEU A 9 -19.96 -6.47 -10.65
C LEU A 9 -21.27 -6.44 -11.46
N PRO A 10 -21.44 -5.54 -12.44
CA PRO A 10 -22.69 -5.45 -13.21
C PRO A 10 -23.06 -6.76 -13.91
N HIS A 11 -22.09 -7.46 -14.50
CA HIS A 11 -22.32 -8.68 -15.27
C HIS A 11 -22.69 -9.89 -14.41
N THR A 12 -22.36 -9.86 -13.11
CA THR A 12 -22.58 -10.96 -12.17
C THR A 12 -23.48 -10.57 -11.00
N GLN A 13 -24.17 -9.43 -11.08
CA GLN A 13 -24.90 -8.81 -10.00
C GLN A 13 -25.82 -9.79 -9.25
N SER A 14 -26.62 -10.59 -9.97
CA SER A 14 -27.53 -11.58 -9.36
C SER A 14 -26.77 -12.60 -8.51
N LEU A 15 -25.64 -13.12 -9.01
CA LEU A 15 -24.81 -14.07 -8.28
C LEU A 15 -24.13 -13.41 -7.07
N ASN A 16 -23.62 -12.19 -7.24
CA ASN A 16 -22.99 -11.44 -6.15
C ASN A 16 -23.97 -11.14 -5.01
N LEU A 17 -25.19 -10.70 -5.33
CA LEU A 17 -26.22 -10.41 -4.33
C LEU A 17 -26.66 -11.69 -3.59
N LYS A 18 -26.77 -12.83 -4.29
CA LYS A 18 -27.00 -14.13 -3.65
C LYS A 18 -25.85 -14.52 -2.73
N ALA A 19 -24.60 -14.31 -3.16
CA ALA A 19 -23.42 -14.58 -2.34
C ALA A 19 -23.41 -13.72 -1.07
N LEU A 20 -23.65 -12.41 -1.19
CA LEU A 20 -23.75 -11.52 -0.04
C LEU A 20 -24.89 -11.91 0.91
N GLY A 21 -26.03 -12.38 0.40
CA GLY A 21 -27.13 -12.90 1.22
C GLY A 21 -26.81 -14.21 1.96
N LEU A 22 -25.86 -15.00 1.45
CA LEU A 22 -25.42 -16.26 2.05
C LEU A 22 -24.21 -16.10 2.97
N VAL A 23 -23.47 -14.99 2.87
CA VAL A 23 -22.20 -14.83 3.57
C VAL A 23 -22.36 -14.88 5.09
N ASN A 24 -23.47 -14.36 5.63
CA ASN A 24 -23.76 -14.41 7.07
C ASN A 24 -24.04 -15.84 7.59
N LYS A 25 -24.31 -16.81 6.70
CA LYS A 25 -24.42 -18.23 7.07
C LYS A 25 -23.06 -18.89 7.24
N ILE A 26 -22.01 -18.26 6.70
CA ILE A 26 -20.63 -18.69 6.85
C ILE A 26 -20.12 -18.00 8.11
N ASN A 27 -19.98 -18.76 9.19
CA ASN A 27 -19.55 -18.28 10.50
C ASN A 27 -18.04 -17.93 10.51
N TRP A 28 -17.66 -16.97 9.67
CA TRP A 28 -16.28 -16.52 9.51
C TRP A 28 -16.14 -15.08 10.00
N PRO A 29 -15.14 -14.75 10.83
CA PRO A 29 -15.00 -13.42 11.43
C PRO A 29 -15.03 -12.27 10.43
N LEU A 30 -14.37 -12.40 9.28
CA LEU A 30 -14.34 -11.38 8.24
C LEU A 30 -15.73 -11.03 7.68
N TYR A 31 -16.69 -11.95 7.75
CA TYR A 31 -18.02 -11.81 7.14
C TYR A 31 -19.10 -11.31 8.10
N GLN A 32 -18.74 -11.03 9.36
CA GLN A 32 -19.68 -10.53 10.34
C GLN A 32 -20.28 -9.18 9.90
N ASN A 33 -21.57 -8.98 10.13
CA ASN A 33 -22.28 -7.72 9.86
C ASN A 33 -22.33 -7.28 8.38
N ILE A 34 -22.04 -8.17 7.42
CA ILE A 34 -22.27 -7.87 5.99
C ILE A 34 -23.77 -7.93 5.73
N VAL A 35 -24.45 -6.79 5.88
CA VAL A 35 -25.91 -6.69 5.69
C VAL A 35 -26.22 -6.27 4.26
N VAL A 36 -26.86 -7.17 3.52
CA VAL A 36 -27.57 -6.85 2.28
C VAL A 36 -28.94 -6.33 2.66
N SER A 37 -29.18 -5.03 2.46
CA SER A 37 -30.56 -4.55 2.35
C SER A 37 -31.22 -5.31 1.20
N SER A 38 -32.42 -5.85 1.42
CA SER A 38 -33.17 -6.61 0.42
C SER A 38 -33.40 -5.76 -0.83
N PHE A 39 -32.48 -5.84 -1.79
CA PHE A 39 -32.63 -5.21 -3.10
C PHE A 39 -33.38 -6.20 -3.98
N GLY A 40 -34.51 -5.77 -4.53
CA GLY A 40 -35.27 -6.55 -5.51
C GLY A 40 -34.42 -6.84 -6.75
N GLU A 41 -34.79 -7.87 -7.51
CA GLU A 41 -34.08 -8.41 -8.68
C GLU A 41 -33.96 -7.47 -9.90
N GLY A 42 -34.06 -6.15 -9.70
CA GLY A 42 -33.84 -5.15 -10.74
C GLY A 42 -32.36 -4.93 -11.05
N THR A 43 -32.07 -4.53 -12.28
CA THR A 43 -30.77 -3.97 -12.67
C THR A 43 -30.48 -2.74 -11.81
N LEU A 44 -29.43 -2.83 -11.00
CA LEU A 44 -29.01 -1.74 -10.11
C LEU A 44 -28.30 -0.66 -10.93
N ILE A 45 -28.62 0.61 -10.66
CA ILE A 45 -27.95 1.77 -11.27
C ILE A 45 -26.48 1.77 -10.79
N PRO A 46 -25.47 2.13 -11.60
CA PRO A 46 -24.05 2.09 -11.20
C PRO A 46 -23.74 2.69 -9.81
N GLY A 47 -24.35 3.82 -9.45
CA GLY A 47 -24.18 4.43 -8.13
C GLY A 47 -24.65 3.55 -6.95
N SER A 48 -25.67 2.71 -7.17
CA SER A 48 -26.11 1.73 -6.17
C SER A 48 -25.14 0.56 -6.01
N LEU A 49 -24.45 0.13 -7.09
CA LEU A 49 -23.40 -0.88 -7.00
C LEU A 49 -22.20 -0.37 -6.20
N SER A 50 -21.75 0.84 -6.49
CA SER A 50 -20.67 1.51 -5.74
C SER A 50 -20.99 1.61 -4.25
N SER A 51 -22.24 1.97 -3.90
CA SER A 51 -22.69 2.02 -2.50
C SER A 51 -22.66 0.66 -1.81
N ILE A 52 -23.13 -0.40 -2.49
CA ILE A 52 -23.12 -1.77 -1.95
C ILE A 52 -21.69 -2.27 -1.74
N ASN A 53 -20.82 -2.07 -2.73
CA ASN A 53 -19.41 -2.45 -2.63
C ASN A 53 -18.73 -1.70 -1.50
N LEU A 54 -18.91 -0.38 -1.40
CA LEU A 54 -18.32 0.42 -0.32
C LEU A 54 -18.74 -0.08 1.06
N LYS A 55 -20.04 -0.31 1.26
CA LYS A 55 -20.58 -0.80 2.54
C LYS A 55 -20.04 -2.18 2.89
N THR A 56 -19.92 -3.06 1.90
CA THR A 56 -19.38 -4.41 2.08
C THR A 56 -17.90 -4.35 2.47
N ILE A 57 -17.12 -3.57 1.71
CA ILE A 57 -15.67 -3.36 1.96
C ILE A 57 -15.44 -2.70 3.32
N ASP A 58 -16.24 -1.70 3.71
CA ASP A 58 -16.14 -1.03 5.01
C ASP A 58 -16.37 -1.98 6.19
N ASN A 59 -17.39 -2.85 6.12
CA ASN A 59 -17.62 -3.86 7.14
C ASN A 59 -16.49 -4.90 7.19
N MET A 60 -16.04 -5.38 6.03
CA MET A 60 -14.93 -6.32 5.95
C MET A 60 -13.62 -5.70 6.48
N ALA A 61 -13.35 -4.42 6.21
CA ALA A 61 -12.19 -3.71 6.71
C ALA A 61 -12.19 -3.59 8.24
N LYS A 62 -13.36 -3.25 8.83
CA LYS A 62 -13.52 -3.22 10.29
C LYS A 62 -13.27 -4.60 10.91
N ASN A 63 -13.81 -5.66 10.31
CA ASN A 63 -13.61 -7.02 10.80
C ASN A 63 -12.17 -7.50 10.61
N PHE A 64 -11.54 -7.14 9.49
CA PHE A 64 -10.16 -7.46 9.16
C PHE A 64 -9.21 -6.97 10.27
N MET A 65 -9.42 -5.74 10.73
CA MET A 65 -8.62 -5.10 11.77
C MET A 65 -8.72 -5.76 13.15
N VAL A 66 -9.72 -6.62 13.40
CA VAL A 66 -9.82 -7.35 14.67
C VAL A 66 -8.73 -8.42 14.79
N HIS A 67 -8.40 -9.11 13.70
CA HIS A 67 -7.41 -10.20 13.65
C HIS A 67 -6.61 -10.17 12.34
N PRO A 68 -5.82 -9.12 12.05
CA PRO A 68 -5.22 -8.91 10.74
C PRO A 68 -4.34 -10.08 10.29
N LYS A 69 -3.55 -10.66 11.21
CA LYS A 69 -2.66 -11.80 10.93
C LYS A 69 -3.41 -13.05 10.45
N GLU A 70 -4.52 -13.39 11.09
CA GLU A 70 -5.32 -14.57 10.75
C GLU A 70 -6.01 -14.41 9.38
N HIS A 71 -6.58 -13.22 9.14
CA HIS A 71 -7.20 -12.91 7.85
C HIS A 71 -6.20 -12.90 6.69
N ILE A 72 -4.97 -12.42 6.94
CA ILE A 72 -3.90 -12.42 5.96
C ILE A 72 -3.45 -13.85 5.62
N ALA A 73 -3.21 -14.69 6.63
CA ALA A 73 -2.84 -16.09 6.40
C ALA A 73 -3.90 -16.81 5.57
N TRP A 74 -5.17 -16.64 5.93
CA TRP A 74 -6.29 -17.21 5.17
C TRP A 74 -6.34 -16.70 3.72
N PHE A 75 -6.10 -15.40 3.50
CA PHE A 75 -6.08 -14.84 2.15
C PHE A 75 -4.96 -15.46 1.29
N VAL A 76 -3.75 -15.57 1.83
CA VAL A 76 -2.60 -16.18 1.14
C VAL A 76 -2.87 -17.65 0.83
N GLU A 77 -3.47 -18.41 1.75
CA GLU A 77 -3.73 -19.84 1.56
C GLU A 77 -4.90 -20.15 0.63
N SER A 78 -5.95 -19.31 0.63
CA SER A 78 -7.23 -19.64 -0.01
C SER A 78 -7.55 -18.80 -1.25
N CYS A 79 -7.02 -17.57 -1.34
CA CYS A 79 -7.54 -16.55 -2.23
C CYS A 79 -6.53 -15.97 -3.22
N SER A 80 -5.24 -16.29 -3.11
CA SER A 80 -4.17 -15.65 -3.87
C SER A 80 -4.20 -15.92 -5.37
N ASP A 81 -4.92 -16.93 -5.87
CA ASP A 81 -4.81 -17.31 -7.29
C ASP A 81 -5.81 -16.60 -8.20
N LEU A 82 -6.87 -15.99 -7.63
CA LEU A 82 -7.92 -15.32 -8.40
C LEU A 82 -7.72 -13.80 -8.36
N GLU A 83 -7.58 -13.18 -9.53
CA GLU A 83 -7.41 -11.72 -9.66
C GLU A 83 -8.52 -10.93 -8.95
N LEU A 84 -9.77 -11.40 -9.03
CA LEU A 84 -10.91 -10.76 -8.36
C LEU A 84 -10.83 -10.87 -6.83
N SER A 85 -10.29 -11.98 -6.32
CA SER A 85 -10.01 -12.12 -4.88
C SER A 85 -8.93 -11.13 -4.45
N LYS A 86 -7.85 -10.98 -5.23
CA LYS A 86 -6.82 -9.96 -4.98
C LYS A 86 -7.40 -8.56 -4.96
N THR A 87 -8.24 -8.22 -5.95
CA THR A 87 -8.92 -6.92 -6.03
C THR A 87 -9.74 -6.65 -4.77
N LEU A 88 -10.57 -7.60 -4.34
CA LEU A 88 -11.35 -7.43 -3.11
C LEU A 88 -10.46 -7.27 -1.88
N PHE A 89 -9.41 -8.08 -1.75
CA PHE A 89 -8.48 -7.97 -0.62
C PHE A 89 -7.76 -6.62 -0.59
N PHE A 90 -7.29 -6.12 -1.74
CA PHE A 90 -6.66 -4.81 -1.82
C PHE A 90 -7.62 -3.68 -1.46
N PHE A 91 -8.90 -3.77 -1.84
CA PHE A 91 -9.89 -2.80 -1.36
C PHE A 91 -10.13 -2.88 0.14
N VAL A 92 -10.25 -4.09 0.70
CA VAL A 92 -10.38 -4.27 2.16
C VAL A 92 -9.19 -3.68 2.88
N LEU A 93 -7.98 -3.91 2.38
CA LEU A 93 -6.74 -3.39 2.94
C LEU A 93 -6.67 -1.86 2.82
N LEU A 94 -6.91 -1.29 1.63
CA LEU A 94 -6.94 0.16 1.43
C LEU A 94 -7.95 0.82 2.38
N GLN A 95 -9.16 0.28 2.47
CA GLN A 95 -10.19 0.78 3.37
C GLN A 95 -9.78 0.65 4.84
N SER A 96 -9.12 -0.45 5.24
CA SER A 96 -8.61 -0.63 6.60
C SER A 96 -7.60 0.44 6.98
N LEU A 97 -6.72 0.83 6.04
CA LEU A 97 -5.75 1.90 6.25
C LEU A 97 -6.42 3.28 6.31
N LEU A 98 -7.52 3.49 5.56
CA LEU A 98 -8.32 4.73 5.60
C LEU A 98 -9.08 4.90 6.91
N ILE A 99 -9.50 3.81 7.56
CA ILE A 99 -10.18 3.84 8.87
C ILE A 99 -9.22 4.27 10.01
N LYS A 100 -7.92 4.44 9.72
CA LYS A 100 -6.83 4.76 10.64
C LYS A 100 -6.69 3.71 11.75
N PRO A 101 -5.81 2.71 11.57
CA PRO A 101 -5.44 1.77 12.61
C PRO A 101 -4.98 2.48 13.88
N LYS A 102 -5.14 1.82 15.03
CA LYS A 102 -4.51 2.28 16.27
C LYS A 102 -2.99 2.12 16.15
N ASP A 103 -2.23 2.98 16.83
CA ASP A 103 -0.77 2.95 16.81
C ASP A 103 -0.18 1.56 17.14
N GLU A 104 -0.79 0.84 18.08
CA GLU A 104 -0.41 -0.53 18.48
C GLU A 104 -0.59 -1.57 17.34
N ASP A 105 -1.54 -1.35 16.44
CA ASP A 105 -1.85 -2.26 15.34
C ASP A 105 -1.00 -1.99 14.09
N ILE A 106 -0.45 -0.77 13.93
CA ILE A 106 0.27 -0.35 12.72
C ILE A 106 1.49 -1.24 12.46
N TYR A 107 2.23 -1.64 13.50
CA TYR A 107 3.40 -2.52 13.34
C TYR A 107 2.98 -3.88 12.80
N THR A 108 2.04 -4.53 13.47
CA THR A 108 1.53 -5.86 13.10
C THR A 108 0.94 -5.84 11.70
N LEU A 109 0.19 -4.78 11.37
CA LEU A 109 -0.38 -4.59 10.05
C LEU A 109 0.71 -4.47 8.98
N PHE A 110 1.71 -3.60 9.18
CA PHE A 110 2.82 -3.46 8.26
C PHE A 110 3.59 -4.78 8.09
N GLU A 111 3.93 -5.44 9.19
CA GLU A 111 4.69 -6.69 9.21
C GLU A 111 4.00 -7.80 8.41
N CYS A 112 2.68 -7.92 8.54
CA CYS A 112 1.94 -8.96 7.83
C CYS A 112 1.66 -8.60 6.36
N VAL A 113 1.40 -7.32 6.08
CA VAL A 113 0.93 -6.86 4.76
C VAL A 113 2.08 -6.60 3.79
N PHE A 114 3.17 -5.98 4.24
CA PHE A 114 4.25 -5.53 3.36
C PHE A 114 4.88 -6.68 2.55
N PRO A 115 5.19 -7.86 3.12
CA PRO A 115 5.75 -8.97 2.33
C PRO A 115 4.82 -9.44 1.21
N ILE A 116 3.50 -9.44 1.45
CA ILE A 116 2.50 -9.88 0.47
C ILE A 116 2.36 -8.86 -0.65
N LEU A 117 2.24 -7.57 -0.31
CA LEU A 117 2.18 -6.50 -1.32
C LEU A 117 3.45 -6.49 -2.18
N LYS A 118 4.62 -6.68 -1.57
CA LYS A 118 5.89 -6.76 -2.29
C LYS A 118 5.91 -7.93 -3.28
N ALA A 119 5.52 -9.13 -2.85
CA ALA A 119 5.46 -10.31 -3.71
C ALA A 119 4.45 -10.16 -4.86
N GLU A 120 3.28 -9.60 -4.58
CA GLU A 120 2.25 -9.33 -5.59
C GLU A 120 2.66 -8.25 -6.58
N TRP A 121 3.38 -7.22 -6.11
CA TRP A 121 3.99 -6.21 -6.97
C TRP A 121 5.02 -6.83 -7.92
N GLU A 122 5.97 -7.60 -7.39
CA GLU A 122 7.01 -8.27 -8.18
C GLU A 122 6.42 -9.24 -9.22
N THR A 123 5.37 -9.98 -8.83
CA THR A 123 4.61 -10.86 -9.74
C THR A 123 3.92 -10.07 -10.86
N SER A 124 3.29 -8.95 -10.53
CA SER A 124 2.64 -8.07 -11.51
C SER A 124 3.66 -7.47 -12.50
N MET A 125 4.86 -7.15 -12.01
CA MET A 125 5.96 -6.57 -12.80
C MET A 125 6.74 -7.59 -13.64
N THR A 126 6.58 -8.90 -13.38
CA THR A 126 7.20 -9.97 -14.18
C THR A 126 6.28 -10.48 -15.28
N ALA A 127 4.97 -10.40 -15.07
CA ALA A 127 3.97 -10.77 -16.08
C ALA A 127 3.98 -9.89 -17.35
N GLY A 128 4.73 -8.77 -17.36
CA GLY A 128 4.91 -7.91 -18.54
C GLY A 128 3.67 -7.10 -18.97
N ASP A 129 2.51 -7.40 -18.39
CA ASP A 129 1.23 -6.82 -18.78
C ASP A 129 0.89 -5.49 -18.12
N ALA A 130 1.58 -5.11 -17.05
CA ALA A 130 1.24 -3.93 -16.26
C ALA A 130 2.02 -2.72 -16.78
N SER A 131 1.51 -2.04 -17.81
CA SER A 131 1.93 -0.67 -18.10
C SER A 131 1.09 0.30 -17.26
N LEU A 132 1.74 1.34 -16.73
CA LEU A 132 1.15 2.38 -15.89
C LEU A 132 1.22 3.75 -16.60
N ASP A 133 1.13 3.74 -17.93
CA ASP A 133 1.32 4.93 -18.77
C ASP A 133 0.36 6.10 -18.39
N GLU A 134 -0.68 5.82 -17.60
CA GLU A 134 -1.69 6.78 -17.13
C GLU A 134 -1.72 6.97 -15.61
N PHE A 135 -0.70 6.53 -14.84
CA PHE A 135 -0.71 6.78 -13.40
C PHE A 135 -0.53 8.27 -13.11
N LYS A 136 -1.56 8.90 -12.55
CA LYS A 136 -1.53 10.30 -12.13
C LYS A 136 -1.37 10.39 -10.61
N PRO A 137 -0.54 11.32 -10.10
CA PRO A 137 -0.41 11.60 -8.68
C PRO A 137 -1.73 11.77 -7.92
N GLU A 138 -2.76 12.34 -8.57
CA GLU A 138 -4.07 12.56 -7.94
C GLU A 138 -4.74 11.25 -7.46
N VAL A 139 -4.36 10.11 -8.03
CA VAL A 139 -4.85 8.78 -7.65
C VAL A 139 -4.43 8.42 -6.22
N LEU A 140 -3.36 9.01 -5.68
CA LEU A 140 -2.91 8.75 -4.31
C LEU A 140 -3.89 9.26 -3.25
N ASP A 141 -4.71 10.25 -3.57
CA ASP A 141 -5.73 10.79 -2.68
C ASP A 141 -7.07 10.04 -2.76
N TRP A 142 -7.20 9.09 -3.68
CA TRP A 142 -8.44 8.34 -3.86
C TRP A 142 -8.74 7.41 -2.68
N ASP A 143 -10.04 7.21 -2.47
CA ASP A 143 -10.58 6.13 -1.66
C ASP A 143 -11.02 4.95 -2.56
N CYS A 144 -11.57 3.90 -1.96
CA CYS A 144 -12.06 2.74 -2.72
C CYS A 144 -13.15 3.12 -3.75
N SER A 145 -13.98 4.12 -3.46
CA SER A 145 -15.13 4.47 -4.30
C SER A 145 -14.71 5.03 -5.65
N ALA A 146 -13.60 5.78 -5.70
CA ALA A 146 -13.05 6.32 -6.94
C ALA A 146 -12.65 5.23 -7.94
N PHE A 147 -12.23 4.07 -7.45
CA PHE A 147 -11.83 2.92 -8.26
C PHE A 147 -13.00 2.08 -8.78
N PHE A 148 -14.22 2.23 -8.24
CA PHE A 148 -15.33 1.34 -8.62
C PHE A 148 -15.79 1.54 -10.07
N ASN A 149 -15.58 2.71 -10.65
CA ASN A 149 -15.83 2.92 -12.07
C ASN A 149 -14.85 2.12 -12.95
N GLU A 150 -13.62 1.88 -12.48
CA GLU A 150 -12.61 1.10 -13.21
C GLU A 150 -12.91 -0.41 -13.18
N LEU A 151 -13.66 -0.91 -12.20
CA LEU A 151 -14.08 -2.32 -12.11
C LEU A 151 -14.85 -2.80 -13.34
N LEU A 152 -15.44 -1.89 -14.11
CA LEU A 152 -16.28 -2.20 -15.26
C LEU A 152 -15.50 -2.36 -16.56
N TYR A 153 -14.33 -1.72 -16.64
CA TYR A 153 -13.67 -1.46 -17.93
C TYR A 153 -12.21 -1.91 -17.96
N VAL A 154 -11.56 -2.05 -16.80
CA VAL A 154 -10.12 -2.26 -16.72
C VAL A 154 -9.80 -3.74 -16.45
N LYS A 155 -8.72 -4.25 -17.07
CA LYS A 155 -8.16 -5.56 -16.69
C LYS A 155 -7.83 -5.51 -15.20
N LEU A 156 -8.43 -6.40 -14.38
CA LEU A 156 -8.30 -6.40 -12.92
C LEU A 156 -6.85 -6.26 -12.42
N ARG A 157 -5.87 -6.83 -13.14
CA ARG A 157 -4.44 -6.68 -12.83
C ARG A 157 -3.95 -5.23 -12.83
N HIS A 158 -4.35 -4.41 -13.81
CA HIS A 158 -3.99 -2.98 -13.85
C HIS A 158 -4.61 -2.21 -12.69
N LEU A 159 -5.89 -2.51 -12.40
CA LEU A 159 -6.58 -1.93 -11.25
C LEU A 159 -5.87 -2.31 -9.95
N ASN A 160 -5.53 -3.58 -9.77
CA ASN A 160 -4.79 -4.08 -8.62
C ASN A 160 -3.46 -3.34 -8.42
N VAL A 161 -2.71 -3.10 -9.51
CA VAL A 161 -1.47 -2.32 -9.47
C VAL A 161 -1.70 -0.89 -9.00
N LYS A 162 -2.71 -0.18 -9.54
CA LYS A 162 -3.05 1.18 -9.08
C LYS A 162 -3.43 1.21 -7.59
N VAL A 163 -4.27 0.27 -7.16
CA VAL A 163 -4.71 0.17 -5.77
C VAL A 163 -3.52 -0.14 -4.85
N MET A 164 -2.59 -1.03 -5.26
CA MET A 164 -1.36 -1.31 -4.51
C MET A 164 -0.50 -0.06 -4.32
N ILE A 165 -0.35 0.80 -5.33
CA ILE A 165 0.39 2.07 -5.20
C ILE A 165 -0.25 2.95 -4.11
N CYS A 166 -1.58 3.05 -4.09
CA CYS A 166 -2.32 3.79 -3.06
C CYS A 166 -2.18 3.15 -1.68
N ILE A 167 -2.17 1.81 -1.58
CA ILE A 167 -1.92 1.12 -0.31
C ILE A 167 -0.53 1.44 0.21
N PHE A 168 0.51 1.36 -0.62
CA PHE A 168 1.87 1.76 -0.24
C PHE A 168 1.95 3.23 0.20
N TRP A 169 1.18 4.11 -0.46
CA TRP A 169 1.06 5.51 -0.05
C TRP A 169 0.47 5.64 1.35
N ARG A 170 -0.67 4.97 1.61
CA ARG A 170 -1.30 4.99 2.95
C ARG A 170 -0.39 4.39 4.02
N LEU A 171 0.37 3.34 3.71
CA LEU A 171 1.37 2.79 4.63
C LEU A 171 2.47 3.80 4.96
N ALA A 172 3.00 4.52 3.96
CA ALA A 172 3.99 5.58 4.19
C ALA A 172 3.42 6.71 5.07
N GLN A 173 2.17 7.13 4.82
CA GLN A 173 1.47 8.13 5.63
C GLN A 173 1.28 7.68 7.08
N LEU A 174 0.86 6.43 7.31
CA LEU A 174 0.68 5.88 8.65
C LEU A 174 2.00 5.83 9.43
N ILE A 175 3.10 5.47 8.78
CA ILE A 175 4.41 5.43 9.44
C ILE A 175 4.89 6.84 9.82
N SER A 176 4.66 7.83 8.95
CA SER A 176 5.08 9.22 9.21
C SER A 176 4.34 9.89 10.38
N VAL A 177 3.12 9.45 10.71
CA VAL A 177 2.39 10.00 11.86
C VAL A 177 2.78 9.36 13.20
N LEU A 178 3.39 8.17 13.21
CA LEU A 178 3.81 7.49 14.42
C LEU A 178 4.73 8.35 15.29
N PRO A 179 4.50 8.45 16.61
CA PRO A 179 5.40 9.12 17.54
C PRO A 179 6.85 8.63 17.45
N SER A 180 7.83 9.55 17.60
CA SER A 180 9.26 9.21 17.47
C SER A 180 9.72 8.20 18.53
N ASP A 181 9.14 8.26 19.72
CA ASP A 181 9.38 7.29 20.79
C ASP A 181 8.94 5.88 20.37
N ILE A 182 7.80 5.72 19.71
CA ILE A 182 7.37 4.42 19.16
C ILE A 182 8.34 3.93 18.08
N LEU A 183 8.77 4.81 17.18
CA LEU A 183 9.70 4.46 16.11
C LEU A 183 11.10 4.04 16.62
N LEU A 184 11.48 4.47 17.82
CA LEU A 184 12.81 4.23 18.42
C LEU A 184 12.80 3.20 19.56
N ARG A 185 11.63 2.71 20.00
CA ARG A 185 11.48 1.90 21.23
C ARG A 185 12.02 0.47 21.11
N ASP A 186 11.91 -0.13 19.93
CA ASP A 186 12.06 -1.58 19.75
C ASP A 186 13.29 -1.93 18.90
N ASP A 187 14.50 -1.72 19.42
CA ASP A 187 15.77 -2.16 18.80
C ASP A 187 15.86 -1.88 17.29
N ASP A 188 15.54 -0.65 16.87
CA ASP A 188 15.54 -0.21 15.47
C ASP A 188 14.59 -0.99 14.52
N LYS A 189 13.63 -1.78 15.04
CA LYS A 189 12.66 -2.54 14.21
C LYS A 189 11.95 -1.64 13.21
N TRP A 190 11.40 -0.52 13.65
CA TRP A 190 10.71 0.43 12.77
C TRP A 190 11.66 1.10 11.79
N VAL A 191 12.87 1.44 12.23
CA VAL A 191 13.93 1.97 11.36
C VAL A 191 14.19 1.00 10.21
N ASN A 192 14.32 -0.30 10.51
CA ASN A 192 14.51 -1.34 9.51
C ASN A 192 13.30 -1.47 8.57
N LYS A 193 12.05 -1.40 9.06
CA LYS A 193 10.86 -1.43 8.20
C LYS A 193 10.78 -0.22 7.25
N ILE A 194 11.18 0.96 7.72
CA ILE A 194 11.25 2.17 6.90
C ILE A 194 12.34 2.04 5.84
N ARG A 195 13.49 1.46 6.21
CA ARG A 195 14.56 1.13 5.24
C ARG A 195 14.07 0.15 4.18
N ASP A 196 13.42 -0.93 4.58
CA ASP A 196 12.87 -1.94 3.66
C ASP A 196 11.89 -1.32 2.67
N LEU A 197 11.02 -0.43 3.15
CA LEU A 197 10.05 0.29 2.34
C LEU A 197 10.74 1.25 1.35
N PHE A 198 11.74 2.02 1.81
CA PHE A 198 12.52 2.92 0.96
C PHE A 198 13.26 2.15 -0.13
N VAL A 199 13.95 1.07 0.23
CA VAL A 199 14.69 0.22 -0.71
C VAL A 199 13.76 -0.39 -1.75
N PHE A 200 12.58 -0.84 -1.34
CA PHE A 200 11.57 -1.36 -2.26
C PHE A 200 11.12 -0.32 -3.29
N PHE A 201 10.79 0.91 -2.86
CA PHE A 201 10.40 1.97 -3.79
C PHE A 201 11.53 2.34 -4.75
N ALA A 202 12.75 2.52 -4.23
CA ALA A 202 13.91 2.91 -5.02
C ALA A 202 14.36 1.84 -6.03
N SER A 203 14.16 0.56 -5.70
CA SER A 203 14.57 -0.58 -6.55
C SER A 203 13.46 -1.10 -7.46
N SER A 204 12.25 -0.55 -7.38
CA SER A 204 11.12 -1.01 -8.18
C SER A 204 11.34 -0.78 -9.67
N LYS A 205 10.90 -1.71 -10.53
CA LYS A 205 10.94 -1.55 -12.00
C LYS A 205 10.22 -0.30 -12.48
N LEU A 206 9.22 0.17 -11.73
CA LEU A 206 8.48 1.41 -11.99
C LEU A 206 8.74 2.43 -10.90
N LYS A 207 10.00 2.59 -10.46
CA LYS A 207 10.38 3.52 -9.39
C LYS A 207 9.82 4.96 -9.55
N HIS A 208 9.62 5.43 -10.79
CA HIS A 208 9.02 6.73 -11.05
C HIS A 208 7.59 6.88 -10.48
N THR A 209 6.81 5.80 -10.37
CA THR A 209 5.48 5.85 -9.74
C THR A 209 5.54 5.98 -8.23
N PHE A 210 6.70 5.72 -7.62
CA PHE A 210 6.96 5.85 -6.19
C PHE A 210 7.78 7.10 -5.84
N LEU A 211 8.02 8.01 -6.79
CA LEU A 211 8.78 9.23 -6.53
C LEU A 211 8.16 10.06 -5.40
N GLU A 212 6.83 10.21 -5.41
CA GLU A 212 6.12 10.91 -4.34
C GLU A 212 6.21 10.18 -3.01
N HIS A 213 6.14 8.84 -3.02
CA HIS A 213 6.33 8.02 -1.81
C HIS A 213 7.73 8.17 -1.23
N LEU A 214 8.77 8.15 -2.06
CA LEU A 214 10.17 8.33 -1.67
C LEU A 214 10.36 9.71 -1.04
N HIS A 215 9.95 10.78 -1.73
CA HIS A 215 10.04 12.14 -1.22
C HIS A 215 9.24 12.33 0.07
N TYR A 216 8.03 11.77 0.14
CA TYR A 216 7.19 11.85 1.33
C TYR A 216 7.85 11.12 2.51
N LEU A 217 8.35 9.90 2.30
CA LEU A 217 9.01 9.12 3.35
C LEU A 217 10.28 9.85 3.83
N ALA A 218 11.07 10.41 2.92
CA ALA A 218 12.25 11.20 3.26
C ALA A 218 11.90 12.48 4.04
N ALA A 219 10.87 13.23 3.65
CA ALA A 219 10.54 14.50 4.31
C ALA A 219 9.69 14.36 5.57
N GLN A 220 8.83 13.35 5.67
CA GLN A 220 7.81 13.27 6.73
C GLN A 220 8.14 12.24 7.81
N CYS A 221 9.10 11.35 7.58
CA CYS A 221 9.53 10.43 8.62
C CYS A 221 10.10 11.20 9.82
N LYS A 222 9.77 10.74 11.04
CA LYS A 222 10.26 11.36 12.28
C LYS A 222 11.65 10.86 12.70
N ILE A 223 12.15 9.80 12.08
CA ILE A 223 13.58 9.43 12.13
C ILE A 223 14.35 10.49 11.34
N SER A 224 15.55 10.87 11.78
CA SER A 224 16.45 11.77 11.05
C SER A 224 16.63 11.32 9.60
N PRO A 225 16.03 12.01 8.61
CA PRO A 225 16.15 11.61 7.22
C PRO A 225 17.58 11.69 6.68
N PRO A 226 18.40 12.71 7.00
CA PRO A 226 19.80 12.74 6.58
C PRO A 226 20.58 11.49 7.03
N ARG A 227 20.38 11.05 8.28
CA ARG A 227 21.02 9.83 8.81
C ARG A 227 20.50 8.55 8.18
N LEU A 228 19.20 8.51 7.84
CA LEU A 228 18.63 7.37 7.14
C LEU A 228 19.24 7.24 5.73
N LEU A 229 19.32 8.36 5.00
CA LEU A 229 19.87 8.41 3.66
C LEU A 229 21.37 8.15 3.63
N SER A 230 22.13 8.67 4.60
CA SER A 230 23.58 8.47 4.66
C SER A 230 23.98 7.00 4.76
N LYS A 231 23.20 6.19 5.51
CA LYS A 231 23.38 4.73 5.55
C LYS A 231 23.27 4.08 4.17
N PHE A 232 22.41 4.57 3.28
CA PHE A 232 22.32 4.03 1.91
C PHE A 232 23.53 4.37 1.05
N PHE A 233 24.31 5.40 1.41
CA PHE A 233 25.55 5.74 0.72
C PHE A 233 26.73 4.91 1.22
N THR A 234 26.76 4.60 2.52
CA THR A 234 27.94 4.00 3.19
C THR A 234 27.85 2.50 3.44
N ASP A 235 26.64 1.95 3.59
CA ASP A 235 26.48 0.54 3.93
C ASP A 235 26.87 -0.36 2.73
N GLU A 236 27.55 -1.47 3.04
CA GLU A 236 27.91 -2.46 2.05
C GLU A 236 26.68 -3.16 1.46
N GLY A 237 26.72 -3.48 0.16
CA GLY A 237 25.66 -4.23 -0.53
C GLY A 237 24.45 -3.39 -0.96
N VAL A 238 24.44 -2.08 -0.73
CA VAL A 238 23.40 -1.19 -1.27
C VAL A 238 23.56 -1.09 -2.78
N THR A 239 22.45 -1.26 -3.51
CA THR A 239 22.47 -1.22 -4.99
C THR A 239 22.63 0.21 -5.49
N ALA A 240 23.21 0.36 -6.69
CA ALA A 240 23.33 1.67 -7.35
C ALA A 240 21.96 2.36 -7.53
N ALA A 241 20.89 1.60 -7.80
CA ALA A 241 19.54 2.16 -7.90
C ALA A 241 19.10 2.84 -6.60
N VAL A 242 19.34 2.20 -5.45
CA VAL A 242 19.03 2.79 -4.13
C VAL A 242 19.89 4.02 -3.87
N GLN A 243 21.19 3.97 -4.17
CA GLN A 243 22.09 5.11 -3.99
C GLN A 243 21.65 6.34 -4.81
N VAL A 244 21.31 6.15 -6.09
CA VAL A 244 20.84 7.23 -6.97
C VAL A 244 19.57 7.87 -6.43
N GLU A 245 18.56 7.07 -6.04
CA GLU A 245 17.31 7.60 -5.49
C GLU A 245 17.52 8.25 -4.12
N SER A 246 18.42 7.72 -3.30
CA SER A 246 18.82 8.34 -2.03
C SER A 246 19.49 9.70 -2.25
N LEU A 247 20.33 9.85 -3.28
CA LEU A 247 20.94 11.13 -3.66
C LEU A 247 19.88 12.14 -4.12
N GLN A 248 18.90 11.70 -4.93
CA GLN A 248 17.78 12.54 -5.36
C GLN A 248 16.93 13.00 -4.17
N CYS A 249 16.63 12.10 -3.23
CA CYS A 249 15.95 12.45 -1.99
C CYS A 249 16.77 13.42 -1.13
N TYR A 250 18.09 13.25 -1.05
CA TYR A 250 18.98 14.15 -0.32
C TYR A 250 18.95 15.56 -0.91
N ALA A 251 19.06 15.68 -2.24
CA ALA A 251 18.95 16.94 -2.96
C ALA A 251 17.58 17.59 -2.77
N PHE A 252 16.51 16.78 -2.80
CA PHE A 252 15.15 17.22 -2.48
C PHE A 252 15.07 17.80 -1.07
N LEU A 253 15.61 17.11 -0.04
CA LEU A 253 15.66 17.62 1.33
C LEU A 253 16.46 18.93 1.45
N CYS A 254 17.58 19.08 0.74
CA CYS A 254 18.33 20.33 0.69
C CYS A 254 17.53 21.48 0.06
N SER A 255 16.66 21.16 -0.91
CA SER A 255 15.79 22.15 -1.57
C SER A 255 14.63 22.61 -0.68
N LEU A 256 14.24 21.80 0.31
CA LEU A 256 13.24 22.18 1.29
C LEU A 256 13.85 23.24 2.21
N SER A 257 13.23 24.43 2.27
CA SER A 257 13.68 25.55 3.09
C SER A 257 13.50 25.34 4.61
N GLN A 258 13.27 24.11 5.05
CA GLN A 258 13.01 23.77 6.45
C GLN A 258 14.31 23.76 7.26
N ASP A 259 14.36 24.55 8.33
CA ASP A 259 15.50 24.58 9.25
C ASP A 259 15.73 23.25 9.99
N LYS A 260 14.68 22.41 10.03
CA LYS A 260 14.62 21.16 10.81
C LYS A 260 15.84 20.25 10.61
N TRP A 261 16.39 20.19 9.39
CA TRP A 261 17.48 19.26 9.07
C TRP A 261 18.76 19.92 8.56
N LYS A 262 18.84 21.25 8.49
CA LYS A 262 19.99 21.92 7.86
C LYS A 262 21.33 21.51 8.50
N ILE A 263 21.37 21.42 9.84
CA ILE A 263 22.57 21.01 10.57
C ILE A 263 22.89 19.53 10.29
N GLU A 264 21.89 18.66 10.29
CA GLU A 264 22.06 17.22 10.03
C GLU A 264 22.49 16.96 8.57
N LEU A 265 21.91 17.66 7.59
CA LEU A 265 22.32 17.61 6.18
C LEU A 265 23.77 18.10 5.99
N LEU A 266 24.25 19.05 6.79
CA LEU A 266 25.66 19.44 6.74
C LEU A 266 26.56 18.39 7.39
N ALA A 267 26.12 17.81 8.51
CA ALA A 267 26.87 16.78 9.23
C ALA A 267 27.02 15.49 8.42
N GLU A 268 25.98 15.08 7.70
CA GLU A 268 25.97 13.85 6.90
C GLU A 268 26.54 14.07 5.48
N PHE A 269 26.77 15.31 5.04
CA PHE A 269 27.26 15.62 3.69
C PHE A 269 28.50 14.82 3.25
N PRO A 270 29.50 14.52 4.11
CA PRO A 270 30.63 13.69 3.70
C PRO A 270 30.24 12.29 3.18
N SER A 271 29.13 11.71 3.65
CA SER A 271 28.65 10.40 3.19
C SER A 271 28.22 10.42 1.71
N VAL A 272 27.74 11.57 1.21
CA VAL A 272 27.35 11.78 -0.18
C VAL A 272 28.53 11.59 -1.13
N LEU A 273 29.77 11.80 -0.67
CA LEU A 273 30.97 11.63 -1.48
C LEU A 273 31.26 10.17 -1.86
N VAL A 274 30.72 9.19 -1.10
CA VAL A 274 30.94 7.77 -1.34
C VAL A 274 30.40 7.33 -2.71
N PRO A 275 29.11 7.54 -3.07
CA PRO A 275 28.61 7.19 -4.38
C PRO A 275 29.27 8.00 -5.52
N PHE A 276 29.69 9.24 -5.26
CA PHE A 276 30.44 10.05 -6.25
C PHE A 276 31.86 9.52 -6.53
N ALA A 277 32.44 8.76 -5.61
CA ALA A 277 33.72 8.08 -5.81
C ALA A 277 33.56 6.70 -6.48
N SER A 278 32.33 6.25 -6.74
CA SER A 278 32.09 4.96 -7.40
C SER A 278 32.31 5.05 -8.91
N ASP A 279 32.80 3.96 -9.51
CA ASP A 279 32.97 3.87 -10.97
C ASP A 279 31.63 3.74 -11.73
N ASN A 280 30.51 3.63 -11.01
CA ASN A 280 29.19 3.52 -11.59
C ASN A 280 28.71 4.90 -12.08
N GLN A 281 28.91 5.19 -13.37
CA GLN A 281 28.45 6.43 -14.03
C GLN A 281 26.95 6.43 -14.39
N VAL A 282 26.10 5.77 -13.59
CA VAL A 282 24.66 5.63 -13.89
C VAL A 282 23.86 6.85 -13.44
#